data_AF-A0A560W7E7-F1
#
_entry.id   AF-A0A560W7E7-F1
#
_cell.length_a   1.000
_cell.length_b   1.000
_cell.length_c   1.000
_cell.angle_alpha   90.00
_cell.angle_beta   90.00
_cell.angle_gamma   90.00
#
_symmetry.space_group_name_H-M   'P 1'
#
loop_
_entity.id
_entity.type
_entity.pdbx_description
1 polymer ?
#
loop_
_entity_poly.entity_id
_entity_poly.type
_entity_poly.pdbx_seq_one_letter_code
_entity_poly.pdbx_strand_id
1 'polypeptide(L)'
;MLAICEGGRSRTREHFADRFGAADATIYSLEGEHLQDVVLGLRVKSRLPDPMSVLLTVAQNRFLLNSLRGEGFLNMRLTREEAHDVIGIDPVRQVFEECIAARPCVMSRQNDNEFACPTHGTLFLPALLRSSPLWKRIQEGLRLFGVDEDDLSAITSFRLDMVQRPRFTAQLTRPTADRPGTYGFLLGDAANAIHFWPGRGLNSGLASAVSLTRTLSRVWLGKPLRDADFIRHEAAMSMLQYRHKSRAWNAMVRTDDRGVTQAIKDIIGRSVESTEPSDAGLPGVPRSEEGDDLEILLDRMRAIRERLAARMPGVPDDAELRAHLSALAPATLRTLQESGAWDTLIVGGEEADIDIFYQQDAPVFVPATSPPDQVPDPRTSVLPNPA
;
A
#
# COMPACT_ATOMS: atom_id res chain seq x y z
N MET A 1 7.74 -14.23 24.74
CA MET A 1 7.31 -14.00 23.34
C MET A 1 7.80 -12.63 22.89
N LEU A 2 7.93 -12.40 21.58
CA LEU A 2 8.35 -11.15 20.98
C LEU A 2 7.35 -10.74 19.88
N ALA A 3 6.68 -9.60 20.05
CA ALA A 3 5.88 -8.99 18.99
C ALA A 3 6.76 -8.00 18.21
N ILE A 4 6.85 -8.18 16.90
CA ILE A 4 7.68 -7.38 16.00
C ILE A 4 6.77 -6.46 15.19
N CYS A 5 6.81 -5.17 15.50
CA CYS A 5 5.88 -4.15 14.95
C CYS A 5 6.58 -2.90 14.38
N GLU A 6 7.90 -2.94 14.20
CA GLU A 6 8.76 -1.78 13.87
C GLU A 6 8.77 -1.39 12.36
N GLY A 7 7.71 -1.71 11.61
CA GLY A 7 7.53 -1.27 10.23
C GLY A 7 8.06 -2.24 9.14
N GLY A 8 7.77 -1.92 7.87
CA GLY A 8 8.09 -2.79 6.71
C GLY A 8 9.56 -3.18 6.54
N ARG A 9 10.48 -2.32 7.01
CA ARG A 9 11.94 -2.54 7.03
C ARG A 9 12.45 -2.88 8.43
N SER A 10 11.71 -3.75 9.12
CA SER A 10 12.04 -4.22 10.47
C SER A 10 13.41 -4.91 10.51
N ARG A 11 14.36 -4.33 11.25
CA ARG A 11 15.70 -4.91 11.50
C ARG A 11 15.62 -6.20 12.30
N THR A 12 14.69 -6.29 13.23
CA THR A 12 14.38 -7.49 14.03
C THR A 12 13.87 -8.61 13.13
N ARG A 13 12.98 -8.32 12.17
CA ARG A 13 12.55 -9.30 11.17
C ARG A 13 13.72 -9.76 10.31
N GLU A 14 14.57 -8.84 9.87
CA GLU A 14 15.78 -9.17 9.10
C GLU A 14 16.75 -10.03 9.90
N HIS A 15 16.95 -9.73 11.18
CA HIS A 15 17.78 -10.52 12.09
C HIS A 15 17.28 -11.97 12.23
N PHE A 16 15.96 -12.18 12.21
CA PHE A 16 15.33 -13.51 12.30
C PHE A 16 14.81 -14.03 10.94
N ALA A 17 15.40 -13.59 9.82
CA ALA A 17 14.94 -13.99 8.49
C ALA A 17 15.03 -15.50 8.24
N ASP A 18 15.98 -16.20 8.87
CA ASP A 18 16.11 -17.65 8.84
C ASP A 18 14.92 -18.38 9.51
N ARG A 19 14.20 -17.70 10.41
CA ARG A 19 13.04 -18.24 11.13
C ARG A 19 11.73 -17.96 10.42
N PHE A 20 11.55 -16.73 9.92
CA PHE A 20 10.33 -16.32 9.25
C PHE A 20 10.30 -16.68 7.76
N GLY A 21 11.46 -17.02 7.17
CA GLY A 21 11.60 -17.31 5.75
C GLY A 21 11.83 -16.06 4.90
N ALA A 22 12.35 -16.29 3.68
CA ALA A 22 12.55 -15.24 2.70
C ALA A 22 11.21 -14.78 2.11
N ALA A 23 11.08 -13.48 1.87
CA ALA A 23 9.91 -12.94 1.21
C ALA A 23 10.01 -13.18 -0.31
N ASP A 24 8.88 -13.52 -0.93
CA ASP A 24 8.77 -13.77 -2.35
C ASP A 24 8.17 -12.55 -3.07
N ALA A 25 8.92 -11.97 -4.01
CA ALA A 25 8.50 -10.83 -4.81
C ALA A 25 7.99 -11.24 -6.21
N THR A 26 8.12 -12.52 -6.59
CA THR A 26 7.92 -12.97 -7.98
C THR A 26 6.48 -12.74 -8.47
N ILE A 27 5.49 -12.93 -7.60
CA ILE A 27 4.08 -12.69 -7.92
C ILE A 27 3.70 -11.20 -8.05
N TYR A 28 4.61 -10.30 -7.63
CA TYR A 28 4.46 -8.85 -7.72
C TYR A 28 5.52 -8.25 -8.65
N SER A 29 5.91 -9.00 -9.68
CA SER A 29 6.90 -8.61 -10.66
C SER A 29 6.29 -8.46 -12.05
N LEU A 30 6.80 -7.50 -12.83
CA LEU A 30 6.54 -7.37 -14.27
C LEU A 30 7.83 -7.72 -15.01
N GLU A 31 7.74 -8.63 -15.99
CA GLU A 31 8.91 -9.03 -16.79
C GLU A 31 10.11 -9.54 -15.96
N GLY A 32 9.83 -10.09 -14.77
CA GLY A 32 10.86 -10.57 -13.84
C GLY A 32 11.45 -9.49 -12.92
N GLU A 33 11.07 -8.22 -13.09
CA GLU A 33 11.43 -7.13 -12.17
C GLU A 33 10.36 -6.91 -11.12
N HIS A 34 10.75 -6.93 -9.85
CA HIS A 34 9.86 -6.59 -8.73
C HIS A 34 9.37 -5.15 -8.87
N LEU A 35 8.06 -4.99 -8.96
CA LEU A 35 7.45 -3.68 -9.06
C LEU A 35 7.53 -2.94 -7.72
N GLN A 36 8.10 -1.75 -7.76
CA GLN A 36 8.21 -0.87 -6.59
C GLN A 36 7.77 0.54 -6.96
N ASP A 37 6.84 1.09 -6.18
CA ASP A 37 6.45 2.50 -6.29
C ASP A 37 7.11 3.28 -5.16
N VAL A 38 7.62 4.47 -5.48
CA VAL A 38 8.00 5.47 -4.49
C VAL A 38 6.91 6.51 -4.44
N VAL A 39 6.49 6.86 -3.23
CA VAL A 39 5.41 7.81 -3.00
C VAL A 39 5.93 8.92 -2.12
N LEU A 40 5.66 10.15 -2.53
CA LEU A 40 5.88 11.34 -1.73
C LEU A 40 4.60 11.63 -0.94
N GLY A 41 4.71 11.63 0.39
CA GLY A 41 3.64 12.01 1.30
C GLY A 41 3.79 13.48 1.72
N LEU A 42 2.81 14.30 1.40
CA LEU A 42 2.78 15.74 1.67
C LEU A 42 1.74 16.03 2.73
N ARG A 43 2.13 16.51 3.92
CA ARG A 43 1.18 16.89 4.96
C ARG A 43 0.59 18.26 4.64
N VAL A 44 -0.69 18.28 4.29
CA VAL A 44 -1.37 19.45 3.69
C VAL A 44 -2.67 19.82 4.40
N LYS A 45 -3.12 21.05 4.18
CA LYS A 45 -4.48 21.52 4.46
C LYS A 45 -5.17 21.99 3.18
N SER A 46 -6.09 21.19 2.67
CA SER A 46 -6.93 21.51 1.51
C SER A 46 -8.12 22.38 1.90
N ARG A 47 -8.48 23.31 1.02
CA ARG A 47 -9.69 24.14 1.12
C ARG A 47 -10.87 23.56 0.35
N LEU A 48 -10.68 22.47 -0.40
CA LEU A 48 -11.73 21.86 -1.18
C LEU A 48 -12.70 21.07 -0.28
N PRO A 49 -14.00 21.07 -0.60
CA PRO A 49 -14.95 20.17 0.05
C PRO A 49 -14.56 18.71 -0.15
N ASP A 50 -14.83 17.87 0.86
CA ASP A 50 -14.54 16.42 0.80
C ASP A 50 -15.08 15.75 -0.49
N PRO A 51 -16.31 16.04 -0.99
CA PRO A 51 -16.79 15.45 -2.25
C PRO A 51 -15.93 15.77 -3.49
N MET A 52 -15.44 17.01 -3.61
CA MET A 52 -14.55 17.42 -4.70
C MET A 52 -13.20 16.69 -4.59
N SER A 53 -12.61 16.66 -3.39
CA SER A 53 -11.37 15.96 -3.10
C SER A 53 -11.45 14.45 -3.38
N VAL A 54 -12.56 13.80 -3.04
CA VAL A 54 -12.78 12.38 -3.38
C VAL A 54 -12.85 12.19 -4.89
N LEU A 55 -13.62 13.01 -5.59
CA LEU A 55 -13.78 12.89 -7.05
C LEU A 55 -12.44 13.08 -7.78
N LEU A 56 -11.66 14.10 -7.42
CA LEU A 56 -10.31 14.35 -7.95
C LEU A 56 -9.35 13.20 -7.65
N THR A 57 -9.47 12.59 -6.47
CA THR A 57 -8.64 11.44 -6.07
C THR A 57 -8.97 10.22 -6.92
N VAL A 58 -10.25 9.86 -7.10
CA VAL A 58 -10.60 8.60 -7.77
C VAL A 58 -10.51 8.66 -9.30
N ALA A 59 -10.47 9.86 -9.89
CA ALA A 59 -10.45 10.06 -11.35
C ALA A 59 -9.07 9.85 -12.02
N GLN A 60 -7.99 9.76 -11.24
CA GLN A 60 -6.59 9.68 -11.71
C GLN A 60 -5.72 8.90 -10.71
N ASN A 61 -4.61 8.29 -11.12
CA ASN A 61 -3.75 7.45 -10.25
C ASN A 61 -2.42 8.10 -9.80
N ARG A 62 -2.21 9.39 -10.13
CA ARG A 62 -1.00 10.15 -9.84
C ARG A 62 -0.99 10.71 -8.42
N PHE A 63 -2.09 11.31 -8.00
CA PHE A 63 -2.25 11.96 -6.69
C PHE A 63 -3.37 11.31 -5.89
N LEU A 64 -3.27 11.35 -4.56
CA LEU A 64 -4.30 10.85 -3.67
C LEU A 64 -4.33 11.69 -2.40
N LEU A 65 -5.41 12.43 -2.19
CA LEU A 65 -5.62 13.16 -0.96
C LEU A 65 -6.37 12.29 0.05
N ASN A 66 -5.71 11.96 1.15
CA ASN A 66 -6.33 11.36 2.32
C ASN A 66 -6.45 12.44 3.40
N SER A 67 -7.60 13.13 3.43
CA SER A 67 -7.88 14.21 4.37
C SER A 67 -9.18 13.96 5.13
N LEU A 68 -9.24 14.48 6.35
CA LEU A 68 -10.48 14.62 7.11
C LEU A 68 -10.63 16.09 7.47
N ARG A 69 -11.70 16.75 7.00
CA ARG A 69 -11.92 18.19 7.18
C ARG A 69 -10.77 19.05 6.61
N GLY A 70 -10.28 18.68 5.43
CA GLY A 70 -9.22 19.38 4.72
C GLY A 70 -7.79 19.06 5.18
N GLU A 71 -7.56 18.62 6.42
CA GLU A 71 -6.21 18.28 6.91
C GLU A 71 -5.88 16.81 6.67
N GLY A 72 -4.67 16.54 6.17
CA GLY A 72 -4.22 15.17 5.92
C GLY A 72 -2.96 15.04 5.08
N PHE A 73 -2.90 13.99 4.27
CA PHE A 73 -1.75 13.70 3.40
C PHE A 73 -2.17 13.65 1.93
N LEU A 74 -1.55 14.52 1.12
CA LEU A 74 -1.53 14.39 -0.33
C LEU A 74 -0.38 13.47 -0.72
N ASN A 75 -0.71 12.30 -1.24
CA ASN A 75 0.25 11.32 -1.72
C ASN A 75 0.45 11.50 -3.22
N MET A 76 1.69 11.55 -3.66
CA MET A 76 2.07 11.65 -5.07
C MET A 76 2.88 10.41 -5.44
N ARG A 77 2.36 9.60 -6.35
CA ARG A 77 3.08 8.44 -6.91
C ARG A 77 4.15 8.95 -7.84
N LEU A 78 5.42 8.65 -7.59
CA LEU A 78 6.55 9.17 -8.36
C LEU A 78 6.89 8.29 -9.56
N THR A 79 7.42 8.91 -10.62
CA THR A 79 8.13 8.19 -11.68
C THR A 79 9.49 7.70 -11.16
N ARG A 80 10.22 6.93 -11.99
CA ARG A 80 11.57 6.48 -11.60
C ARG A 80 12.50 7.69 -11.44
N GLU A 81 12.45 8.63 -12.36
CA GLU A 81 13.27 9.85 -12.40
C GLU A 81 12.97 10.73 -11.18
N GLU A 82 11.69 10.97 -10.90
CA GLU A 82 11.27 11.76 -9.74
C GLU A 82 11.67 11.12 -8.41
N ALA A 83 11.65 9.78 -8.33
CA ALA A 83 12.10 9.08 -7.14
C ALA A 83 13.59 9.31 -6.87
N HIS A 84 14.42 9.48 -7.91
CA HIS A 84 15.83 9.84 -7.76
C HIS A 84 16.01 11.28 -7.29
N ASP A 85 15.07 12.19 -7.61
CA ASP A 85 15.10 13.60 -7.20
C ASP A 85 14.66 13.83 -5.74
N VAL A 86 14.16 12.80 -5.04
CA VAL A 86 13.79 12.88 -3.62
C VAL A 86 15.05 12.85 -2.73
N ILE A 87 15.77 13.96 -2.72
CA ILE A 87 17.08 14.09 -2.08
C ILE A 87 17.04 15.11 -0.95
N GLY A 88 17.67 14.76 0.19
CA GLY A 88 18.04 15.72 1.24
C GLY A 88 19.45 16.25 1.00
N ILE A 89 19.71 17.54 1.29
CA ILE A 89 21.06 18.11 1.26
C ILE A 89 21.50 18.49 2.67
N ASP A 90 22.67 18.02 3.12
CA ASP A 90 23.32 18.56 4.32
C ASP A 90 23.88 19.95 3.97
N PRO A 91 23.36 21.05 4.54
CA PRO A 91 23.80 22.40 4.16
C PRO A 91 25.24 22.71 4.60
N VAL A 92 25.75 22.02 5.63
CA VAL A 92 27.10 22.22 6.17
C VAL A 92 28.12 21.47 5.33
N ARG A 93 27.84 20.20 5.04
CA ARG A 93 28.76 19.32 4.28
C ARG A 93 28.57 19.42 2.77
N GLN A 94 27.44 19.97 2.31
CA GLN A 94 27.05 20.06 0.91
C GLN A 94 27.01 18.69 0.21
N VAL A 95 26.58 17.66 0.95
CA VAL A 95 26.42 16.29 0.42
C VAL A 95 24.95 15.94 0.29
N PHE A 96 24.65 15.18 -0.76
CA PHE A 96 23.32 14.62 -0.98
C PHE A 96 23.15 13.37 -0.13
N GLU A 97 22.04 13.33 0.59
CA GLU A 97 21.65 12.20 1.43
C GLU A 97 20.29 11.66 0.99
N GLU A 98 20.16 10.33 1.01
CA GLU A 98 18.87 9.64 0.91
C GLU A 98 18.04 9.80 2.20
N CYS A 99 18.19 10.92 2.92
CA CYS A 99 17.58 11.15 4.21
C CYS A 99 16.05 10.95 4.14
N ILE A 100 15.38 11.44 3.10
CA ILE A 100 13.92 11.39 2.98
C ILE A 100 13.42 9.97 2.70
N ALA A 101 14.25 9.15 2.07
CA ALA A 101 13.99 7.73 1.81
C ALA A 101 14.47 6.82 2.97
N ALA A 102 15.33 7.32 3.85
CA ALA A 102 15.77 6.68 5.08
C ALA A 102 14.68 6.80 6.16
N ARG A 103 14.43 5.71 6.91
CA ARG A 103 13.33 5.65 7.90
C ARG A 103 13.84 5.89 9.32
N PRO A 104 13.12 6.68 10.16
CA PRO A 104 11.94 7.51 9.87
C PRO A 104 12.32 8.98 9.65
N CYS A 105 12.27 9.47 8.41
CA CYS A 105 12.51 10.88 8.11
C CYS A 105 11.26 11.59 7.62
N VAL A 106 10.84 12.60 8.37
CA VAL A 106 9.81 13.56 7.99
C VAL A 106 10.46 14.94 8.01
N MET A 107 10.46 15.61 6.86
CA MET A 107 10.96 16.96 6.74
C MET A 107 9.85 17.94 7.03
N SER A 108 9.99 18.71 8.11
CA SER A 108 8.97 19.68 8.52
C SER A 108 9.33 21.07 7.99
N ARG A 109 8.31 21.83 7.59
CA ARG A 109 8.48 23.24 7.22
C ARG A 109 8.99 24.02 8.44
N GLN A 110 10.06 24.79 8.26
CA GLN A 110 10.67 25.67 9.26
C GLN A 110 10.27 27.13 9.00
N ASN A 111 10.69 28.03 9.89
CA ASN A 111 10.37 29.47 9.81
C ASN A 111 10.81 30.14 8.50
N ASP A 112 11.88 29.64 7.87
CA ASP A 112 12.42 30.16 6.62
C ASP A 112 11.72 29.57 5.37
N ASN A 113 10.58 28.90 5.56
CA ASN A 113 9.82 28.18 4.53
C ASN A 113 10.58 26.99 3.88
N GLU A 114 11.67 26.56 4.49
CA GLU A 114 12.43 25.38 4.07
C GLU A 114 11.93 24.11 4.76
N PHE A 115 12.04 22.96 4.08
CA PHE A 115 11.70 21.66 4.66
C PHE A 115 12.96 20.98 5.20
N ALA A 116 13.08 20.89 6.52
CA ALA A 116 14.25 20.34 7.19
C ALA A 116 13.94 19.02 7.90
N CYS A 117 14.84 18.05 7.80
CA CYS A 117 14.81 16.84 8.61
C CYS A 117 15.40 17.14 9.99
N PRO A 118 14.63 17.01 11.08
CA PRO A 118 15.14 17.28 12.43
C PRO A 118 16.19 16.24 12.88
N THR A 119 16.15 15.04 12.30
CA THR A 119 17.04 13.92 12.68
C THR A 119 18.43 14.04 12.06
N HIS A 120 18.50 14.45 10.78
CA HIS A 120 19.75 14.47 10.02
C HIS A 120 20.23 15.88 9.67
N GLY A 121 19.42 16.92 9.93
CA GLY A 121 19.79 18.31 9.63
C GLY A 121 19.78 18.65 8.13
N THR A 122 19.30 17.74 7.27
CA THR A 122 19.25 17.94 5.82
C THR A 122 18.04 18.76 5.40
N LEU A 123 18.12 19.48 4.28
CA LEU A 123 17.03 20.23 3.65
C LEU A 123 16.48 19.52 2.40
N PHE A 124 15.19 19.68 2.09
CA PHE A 124 14.59 19.11 0.89
C PHE A 124 15.05 19.87 -0.36
N LEU A 125 16.00 19.30 -1.10
CA LEU A 125 16.64 19.98 -2.22
C LEU A 125 15.63 20.46 -3.30
N PRO A 126 14.65 19.65 -3.74
CA PRO A 126 13.65 20.10 -4.72
C PRO A 126 12.97 21.42 -4.37
N ALA A 127 12.61 21.65 -3.10
CA ALA A 127 11.95 22.89 -2.67
C ALA A 127 12.88 24.11 -2.70
N LEU A 128 14.20 23.92 -2.58
CA LEU A 128 15.18 25.00 -2.62
C LEU A 128 15.47 25.47 -4.05
N LEU A 129 15.25 24.63 -5.05
CA LEU A 129 15.60 24.89 -6.44
C LEU A 129 14.37 25.32 -7.24
N ARG A 130 14.32 26.60 -7.63
CA ARG A 130 13.24 27.15 -8.49
C ARG A 130 13.05 26.40 -9.82
N SER A 131 14.12 25.79 -10.33
CA SER A 131 14.10 25.02 -11.57
C SER A 131 13.72 23.54 -11.38
N SER A 132 13.54 23.06 -10.14
CA SER A 132 13.26 21.64 -9.86
C SER A 132 12.00 21.18 -10.59
N PRO A 133 12.11 20.19 -11.49
CA PRO A 133 10.95 19.58 -12.14
C PRO A 133 10.01 18.93 -11.13
N LEU A 134 10.57 18.22 -10.14
CA LEU A 134 9.80 17.60 -9.07
C LEU A 134 9.01 18.64 -8.25
N TRP A 135 9.63 19.76 -7.88
CA TRP A 135 8.92 20.81 -7.12
C TRP A 135 7.76 21.42 -7.90
N LYS A 136 7.94 21.70 -9.19
CA LYS A 136 6.85 22.18 -10.06
C LYS A 136 5.68 21.19 -10.08
N ARG A 137 5.96 19.89 -10.18
CA ARG A 137 4.93 18.83 -10.19
C ARG A 137 4.26 18.67 -8.82
N ILE A 138 4.98 18.90 -7.72
CA ILE A 138 4.39 19.01 -6.38
C ILE A 138 3.41 20.18 -6.34
N GLN A 139 3.80 21.37 -6.80
CA GLN A 139 2.95 22.56 -6.83
C GLN A 139 1.69 22.35 -7.70
N GLU A 140 1.78 21.64 -8.81
CA GLU A 140 0.60 21.24 -9.62
C GLU A 140 -0.35 20.33 -8.82
N GLY A 141 0.19 19.39 -8.04
CA GLY A 141 -0.60 18.54 -7.14
C GLY A 141 -1.28 19.34 -6.02
N LEU A 142 -0.58 20.30 -5.43
CA LEU A 142 -1.17 21.22 -4.44
C LEU A 142 -2.33 22.01 -5.05
N ARG A 143 -2.13 22.58 -6.25
CA ARG A 143 -3.17 23.32 -6.98
C ARG A 143 -4.38 22.45 -7.33
N LEU A 144 -4.14 21.22 -7.80
CA LEU A 144 -5.19 20.24 -8.09
C LEU A 144 -6.09 20.00 -6.86
N PHE A 145 -5.54 20.03 -5.65
CA PHE A 145 -6.29 19.82 -4.42
C PHE A 145 -6.60 21.11 -3.64
N GLY A 146 -6.48 22.29 -4.27
CA GLY A 146 -6.79 23.58 -3.62
C GLY A 146 -6.03 23.79 -2.31
N VAL A 147 -4.76 23.39 -2.29
CA VAL A 147 -3.83 23.57 -1.19
C VAL A 147 -2.90 24.74 -1.55
N ASP A 148 -2.87 25.77 -0.71
CA ASP A 148 -1.86 26.82 -0.85
C ASP A 148 -0.48 26.30 -0.42
N GLU A 149 0.59 26.87 -0.94
CA GLU A 149 1.94 26.39 -0.62
C GLU A 149 2.28 26.50 0.88
N ASP A 150 1.74 27.53 1.56
CA ASP A 150 1.88 27.71 3.01
C ASP A 150 1.10 26.67 3.82
N ASP A 151 0.09 26.04 3.22
CA ASP A 151 -0.68 24.95 3.81
C ASP A 151 0.04 23.59 3.67
N LEU A 152 1.22 23.53 3.01
CA LEU A 152 2.13 22.38 3.00
C LEU A 152 3.13 22.45 4.18
N SER A 153 2.97 21.56 5.16
CA SER A 153 3.68 21.65 6.45
C SER A 153 4.74 20.57 6.67
N ALA A 154 4.72 19.48 5.92
CA ALA A 154 5.76 18.45 5.98
C ALA A 154 5.81 17.58 4.72
N ILE A 155 6.96 16.96 4.48
CA ILE A 155 7.25 16.08 3.35
C ILE A 155 7.91 14.81 3.88
N THR A 156 7.50 13.65 3.37
CA THR A 156 8.13 12.36 3.63
C THR A 156 8.05 11.50 2.37
N SER A 157 8.84 10.44 2.30
CA SER A 157 8.73 9.46 1.22
C SER A 157 8.67 8.04 1.78
N PHE A 158 7.99 7.17 1.07
CA PHE A 158 7.97 5.75 1.39
C PHE A 158 7.86 4.91 0.13
N ARG A 159 8.34 3.67 0.25
CA ARG A 159 8.33 2.68 -0.83
C ARG A 159 7.20 1.69 -0.61
N LEU A 160 6.57 1.34 -1.72
CA LEU A 160 5.61 0.26 -1.83
C LEU A 160 6.28 -0.89 -2.56
N ASP A 161 6.65 -1.90 -1.79
CA ASP A 161 7.28 -3.13 -2.26
C ASP A 161 6.45 -4.32 -1.81
N MET A 162 5.61 -4.83 -2.72
CA MET A 162 4.71 -5.93 -2.40
C MET A 162 5.51 -7.24 -2.42
N VAL A 163 5.47 -7.97 -1.31
CA VAL A 163 6.09 -9.28 -1.18
C VAL A 163 5.15 -10.22 -0.45
N GLN A 164 5.23 -11.49 -0.78
CA GLN A 164 4.55 -12.57 -0.08
C GLN A 164 5.49 -13.14 0.98
N ARG A 165 5.06 -13.12 2.24
CA ARG A 165 5.79 -13.79 3.32
C ARG A 165 5.23 -15.19 3.54
N PRO A 166 6.11 -16.18 3.80
CA PRO A 166 5.67 -17.54 4.03
C PRO A 166 5.19 -17.79 5.47
N ARG A 167 5.66 -17.00 6.45
CA ARG A 167 5.30 -17.13 7.87
C ARG A 167 5.21 -15.78 8.57
N PHE A 168 4.36 -15.71 9.59
CA PHE A 168 4.23 -14.58 10.50
C PHE A 168 4.49 -14.98 11.95
N THR A 169 4.53 -16.28 12.24
CA THR A 169 4.87 -16.88 13.54
C THR A 169 6.09 -17.78 13.40
N ALA A 170 7.05 -17.61 14.30
CA ALA A 170 8.22 -18.49 14.36
C ALA A 170 8.73 -18.68 15.79
N GLN A 171 9.27 -19.85 16.08
CA GLN A 171 10.06 -20.07 17.30
C GLN A 171 11.45 -19.46 17.12
N LEU A 172 11.72 -18.34 17.79
CA LEU A 172 12.99 -17.62 17.74
C LEU A 172 14.07 -18.32 18.56
N THR A 173 13.71 -18.79 19.76
CA THR A 173 14.58 -19.56 20.62
C THR A 173 13.87 -20.80 21.13
N ARG A 174 14.59 -21.92 21.15
CA ARG A 174 14.10 -23.17 21.73
C ARG A 174 14.22 -23.14 23.26
N PRO A 175 13.30 -23.79 23.99
CA PRO A 175 13.44 -23.94 25.44
C PRO A 175 14.70 -24.76 25.76
N THR A 176 15.41 -24.37 26.82
CA THR A 176 16.47 -25.16 27.45
C THR A 176 16.13 -25.39 28.92
N ALA A 177 16.97 -26.15 29.65
CA ALA A 177 16.72 -26.46 31.06
C ALA A 177 16.62 -25.21 31.95
N ASP A 178 17.28 -24.12 31.56
CA ASP A 178 17.45 -22.87 32.30
C ASP A 178 16.68 -21.68 31.70
N ARG A 179 16.12 -21.80 30.49
CA ARG A 179 15.36 -20.70 29.86
C ARG A 179 14.15 -21.16 29.06
N PRO A 180 13.01 -20.45 29.14
CA PRO A 180 11.86 -20.74 28.29
C PRO A 180 12.18 -20.41 26.82
N GLY A 181 11.53 -21.13 25.91
CA GLY A 181 11.58 -20.80 24.49
C GLY A 181 10.81 -19.51 24.18
N THR A 182 11.18 -18.83 23.11
CA THR A 182 10.54 -17.58 22.67
C THR A 182 9.95 -17.75 21.28
N TYR A 183 8.65 -17.47 21.15
CA TYR A 183 8.00 -17.25 19.86
C TYR A 183 8.03 -15.77 19.48
N GLY A 184 8.24 -15.53 18.20
CA GLY A 184 8.20 -14.23 17.54
C GLY A 184 7.00 -14.14 16.61
N PHE A 185 6.40 -12.96 16.56
CA PHE A 185 5.22 -12.67 15.75
C PHE A 185 5.46 -11.39 14.93
N LEU A 186 5.34 -11.49 13.61
CA LEU A 186 5.34 -10.32 12.74
C LEU A 186 3.93 -9.73 12.72
N LEU A 187 3.79 -8.44 13.01
CA LEU A 187 2.51 -7.73 13.05
C LEU A 187 2.59 -6.41 12.30
N GLY A 188 1.43 -5.88 11.91
CA GLY A 188 1.33 -4.61 11.20
C GLY A 188 2.24 -4.54 9.99
N ASP A 189 2.90 -3.39 9.82
CA ASP A 189 3.82 -3.17 8.71
C ASP A 189 5.02 -4.12 8.69
N ALA A 190 5.47 -4.62 9.85
CA ALA A 190 6.57 -5.59 9.89
C ALA A 190 6.20 -6.93 9.25
N ALA A 191 4.92 -7.32 9.37
CA ALA A 191 4.35 -8.44 8.61
C ALA A 191 4.04 -8.03 7.18
N ASN A 192 3.18 -7.05 7.00
CA ASN A 192 2.61 -6.68 5.72
C ASN A 192 2.85 -5.20 5.48
N ALA A 193 3.93 -4.84 4.77
CA ALA A 193 4.18 -3.45 4.41
C ALA A 193 2.97 -2.87 3.64
N ILE A 194 2.46 -1.74 4.12
CA ILE A 194 1.16 -1.22 3.72
C ILE A 194 1.21 -0.34 2.47
N HIS A 195 0.17 -0.43 1.62
CA HIS A 195 -0.10 0.52 0.53
C HIS A 195 -0.86 1.77 1.02
N PHE A 196 -0.55 2.95 0.47
CA PHE A 196 -1.08 4.26 0.90
C PHE A 196 -2.56 4.53 0.55
N TRP A 197 -3.29 3.50 0.13
CA TRP A 197 -4.72 3.66 -0.09
C TRP A 197 -5.41 3.96 1.26
N PRO A 198 -6.32 4.95 1.34
CA PRO A 198 -6.88 5.44 2.60
C PRO A 198 -7.44 4.34 3.48
N GLY A 199 -7.16 4.45 4.79
CA GLY A 199 -7.88 3.72 5.84
C GLY A 199 -7.58 2.21 5.97
N ARG A 200 -6.53 1.67 5.33
CA ARG A 200 -6.30 0.21 5.35
C ARG A 200 -5.15 -0.26 6.22
N GLY A 201 -4.10 0.56 6.32
CA GLY A 201 -2.89 0.19 7.06
C GLY A 201 -3.11 -0.11 8.53
N LEU A 202 -3.59 0.91 9.24
CA LEU A 202 -3.87 0.79 10.68
C LEU A 202 -4.88 -0.33 10.95
N ASN A 203 -5.92 -0.46 10.11
CA ASN A 203 -6.92 -1.52 10.25
C ASN A 203 -6.32 -2.92 10.12
N SER A 204 -5.49 -3.17 9.10
CA SER A 204 -4.77 -4.43 8.94
C SER A 204 -3.81 -4.71 10.10
N GLY A 205 -3.12 -3.68 10.57
CA GLY A 205 -2.22 -3.78 11.72
C GLY A 205 -2.96 -4.11 13.02
N LEU A 206 -4.07 -3.45 13.30
CA LEU A 206 -4.92 -3.77 14.45
C LEU A 206 -5.52 -5.18 14.34
N ALA A 207 -5.99 -5.58 13.15
CA ALA A 207 -6.49 -6.93 12.91
C ALA A 207 -5.42 -8.00 13.20
N SER A 208 -4.15 -7.76 12.82
CA SER A 208 -3.04 -8.66 13.15
C SER A 208 -2.84 -8.82 14.66
N ALA A 209 -2.88 -7.71 15.41
CA ALA A 209 -2.73 -7.73 16.86
C ALA A 209 -3.93 -8.39 17.57
N VAL A 210 -5.16 -8.13 17.11
CA VAL A 210 -6.38 -8.76 17.62
C VAL A 210 -6.35 -10.27 17.39
N SER A 211 -5.92 -10.72 16.21
CA SER A 211 -5.76 -12.15 15.90
C SER A 211 -4.77 -12.84 16.85
N LEU A 212 -3.59 -12.22 17.09
CA LEU A 212 -2.62 -12.78 18.03
C LEU A 212 -3.20 -12.84 19.45
N THR A 213 -3.81 -11.74 19.91
CA THR A 213 -4.39 -11.63 21.25
C THR A 213 -5.44 -12.71 21.48
N ARG A 214 -6.39 -12.89 20.55
CA ARG A 214 -7.44 -13.92 20.66
C ARG A 214 -6.88 -15.33 20.65
N THR A 215 -5.84 -15.57 19.84
CA THR A 215 -5.14 -16.85 19.83
C THR A 215 -4.53 -17.13 21.20
N LEU A 216 -3.76 -16.19 21.73
CA LEU A 216 -3.12 -16.29 23.03
C LEU A 216 -4.12 -16.47 24.18
N SER A 217 -5.20 -15.70 24.22
CA SER A 217 -6.24 -15.82 25.25
C SER A 217 -6.90 -17.21 25.29
N ARG A 218 -6.88 -17.95 24.18
CA ARG A 218 -7.44 -19.32 24.11
C ARG A 218 -6.44 -20.40 24.50
N VAL A 219 -5.19 -20.24 24.08
CA VAL A 219 -4.19 -21.33 24.16
C VAL A 219 -3.24 -21.19 25.35
N TRP A 220 -3.05 -19.96 25.84
CA TRP A 220 -2.12 -19.71 26.94
C TRP A 220 -2.78 -19.94 28.30
N LEU A 221 -2.78 -21.20 28.73
CA LEU A 221 -3.32 -21.65 30.02
C LEU A 221 -2.21 -22.01 31.02
N GLY A 222 -1.10 -21.26 31.02
CA GLY A 222 0.09 -21.54 31.83
C GLY A 222 0.95 -22.72 31.36
N LYS A 223 0.66 -23.31 30.19
CA LYS A 223 1.46 -24.37 29.56
C LYS A 223 2.43 -23.82 28.51
N PRO A 224 3.54 -24.52 28.21
CA PRO A 224 4.43 -24.17 27.11
C PRO A 224 3.69 -24.15 25.76
N LEU A 225 3.93 -23.11 24.96
CA LEU A 225 3.32 -22.92 23.65
C LEU A 225 4.00 -23.79 22.58
N ARG A 226 3.21 -24.31 21.64
CA ARG A 226 3.63 -25.10 20.48
C ARG A 226 3.29 -24.34 19.20
N ASP A 227 3.99 -24.65 18.12
CA ASP A 227 3.75 -24.02 16.81
C ASP A 227 2.28 -24.21 16.36
N ALA A 228 1.72 -25.40 16.62
CA ALA A 228 0.33 -25.75 16.32
C ALA A 228 -0.71 -24.87 17.05
N ASP A 229 -0.33 -24.24 18.17
CA ASP A 229 -1.25 -23.37 18.91
C ASP A 229 -1.52 -22.05 18.15
N PHE A 230 -0.71 -21.73 17.13
CA PHE A 230 -0.79 -20.50 16.34
C PHE A 230 -1.39 -20.66 14.94
N ILE A 231 -1.91 -21.84 14.58
CA ILE A 231 -2.48 -22.11 13.24
C ILE A 231 -3.55 -21.07 12.85
N ARG A 232 -4.43 -20.70 13.79
CA ARG A 232 -5.48 -19.68 13.54
C ARG A 232 -4.90 -18.29 13.29
N HIS A 233 -3.84 -17.93 14.01
CA HIS A 233 -3.15 -16.66 13.79
C HIS A 233 -2.49 -16.64 12.41
N GLU A 234 -1.77 -17.70 12.03
CA GLU A 234 -1.15 -17.78 10.70
C GLU A 234 -2.16 -17.75 9.56
N ALA A 235 -3.31 -18.42 9.71
CA ALA A 235 -4.39 -18.35 8.73
C ALA A 235 -4.94 -16.93 8.59
N ALA A 236 -5.21 -16.24 9.72
CA ALA A 236 -5.67 -14.87 9.71
C ALA A 236 -4.65 -13.91 9.08
N MET A 237 -3.37 -14.05 9.41
CA MET A 237 -2.29 -13.23 8.85
C MET A 237 -2.09 -13.48 7.35
N SER A 238 -2.21 -14.73 6.90
CA SER A 238 -2.15 -15.08 5.48
C SER A 238 -3.32 -14.48 4.70
N MET A 239 -4.53 -14.51 5.27
CA MET A 239 -5.71 -13.87 4.68
C MET A 239 -5.54 -12.34 4.58
N LEU A 240 -5.05 -11.71 5.65
CA LEU A 240 -4.72 -10.27 5.67
C LEU A 240 -3.67 -9.93 4.60
N GLN A 241 -2.59 -10.72 4.49
CA GLN A 241 -1.58 -10.52 3.46
C GLN A 241 -2.18 -10.65 2.06
N TYR A 242 -2.90 -11.75 1.78
CA TYR A 242 -3.48 -11.99 0.46
C TYR A 242 -4.39 -10.84 0.03
N ARG A 243 -5.30 -10.41 0.92
CA ARG A 243 -6.23 -9.30 0.65
C ARG A 243 -5.49 -7.99 0.44
N HIS A 244 -4.58 -7.65 1.33
CA HIS A 244 -3.86 -6.39 1.27
C HIS A 244 -2.95 -6.30 0.04
N LYS A 245 -2.14 -7.32 -0.20
CA LYS A 245 -1.12 -7.34 -1.25
C LYS A 245 -1.73 -7.46 -2.65
N SER A 246 -2.78 -8.27 -2.83
CA SER A 246 -3.47 -8.36 -4.13
C SER A 246 -4.12 -7.03 -4.53
N ARG A 247 -4.72 -6.32 -3.56
CA ARG A 247 -5.31 -4.99 -3.83
C ARG A 247 -4.23 -3.94 -4.12
N ALA A 248 -3.16 -3.93 -3.33
CA ALA A 248 -2.03 -3.04 -3.55
C ALA A 248 -1.42 -3.25 -4.93
N TRP A 249 -1.24 -4.50 -5.34
CA TRP A 249 -0.79 -4.86 -6.68
C TRP A 249 -1.72 -4.30 -7.77
N ASN A 250 -3.02 -4.54 -7.66
CA ASN A 250 -4.00 -4.04 -8.63
C ASN A 250 -4.12 -2.50 -8.65
N ALA A 251 -3.64 -1.82 -7.60
CA ALA A 251 -3.49 -0.37 -7.54
C ALA A 251 -2.16 0.14 -8.12
N MET A 252 -1.21 -0.74 -8.41
CA MET A 252 0.11 -0.41 -8.95
C MET A 252 0.23 -0.68 -10.46
N VAL A 253 -0.64 -1.52 -11.00
CA VAL A 253 -0.64 -1.90 -12.41
C VAL A 253 -1.95 -1.58 -13.10
N ARG A 254 -1.89 -1.47 -14.42
CA ARG A 254 -3.06 -1.43 -15.30
C ARG A 254 -2.85 -2.42 -16.44
N THR A 255 -3.90 -3.15 -16.76
CA THR A 255 -3.93 -4.01 -17.96
C THR A 255 -4.69 -3.28 -19.06
N ASP A 256 -4.10 -3.17 -20.24
CA ASP A 256 -4.74 -2.55 -21.39
C ASP A 256 -5.71 -3.52 -22.11
N ASP A 257 -6.40 -3.02 -23.15
CA ASP A 257 -7.37 -3.80 -23.93
C ASP A 257 -6.74 -4.99 -24.68
N ARG A 258 -5.42 -5.03 -24.79
CA ARG A 258 -4.65 -6.14 -25.40
C ARG A 258 -4.19 -7.15 -24.35
N GLY A 259 -4.54 -6.95 -23.08
CA GLY A 259 -4.12 -7.82 -21.98
C GLY A 259 -2.69 -7.55 -21.49
N VAL A 260 -2.04 -6.46 -21.91
CA VAL A 260 -0.69 -6.11 -21.47
C VAL A 260 -0.75 -5.35 -20.15
N THR A 261 -0.15 -5.93 -19.10
CA THR A 261 -0.04 -5.30 -17.79
C THR A 261 1.18 -4.38 -17.73
N GLN A 262 0.96 -3.13 -17.33
CA GLN A 262 1.98 -2.11 -17.20
C GLN A 262 1.91 -1.46 -15.82
N ALA A 263 3.05 -1.01 -15.30
CA ALA A 263 3.08 -0.23 -14.08
C ALA A 263 2.50 1.17 -14.32
N ILE A 264 1.67 1.64 -13.40
CA ILE A 264 1.08 2.98 -13.48
C ILE A 264 2.16 4.07 -13.40
N LYS A 265 3.21 3.87 -12.59
CA LYS A 265 4.34 4.80 -12.54
C LYS A 265 5.05 4.98 -13.90
N ASP A 266 5.10 3.93 -14.72
CA ASP A 266 5.76 3.96 -16.02
C ASP A 266 4.85 4.59 -17.08
N ILE A 267 3.52 4.43 -16.94
CA ILE A 267 2.52 5.20 -17.71
C ILE A 267 2.69 6.70 -17.44
N ILE A 268 2.78 7.09 -16.17
CA ILE A 268 2.99 8.49 -15.77
C ILE A 268 4.35 9.00 -16.26
N GLY A 269 5.41 8.19 -16.21
CA GLY A 269 6.73 8.55 -16.75
C GLY A 269 6.66 8.94 -18.22
N ARG A 270 6.07 8.08 -19.05
CA ARG A 270 5.90 8.34 -20.49
C ARG A 270 5.02 9.56 -20.78
N SER A 271 3.96 9.79 -20.00
CA SER A 271 3.10 10.95 -20.18
C SER A 271 3.89 12.25 -19.94
N VAL A 272 4.73 12.27 -18.92
CA VAL A 272 5.61 13.39 -18.59
C VAL A 272 6.65 13.61 -19.68
N GLU A 273 7.38 12.57 -20.10
CA GLU A 273 8.39 12.65 -21.17
C GLU A 273 7.81 13.16 -22.50
N SER A 274 6.59 12.75 -22.85
CA SER A 274 5.92 13.17 -24.09
C SER A 274 5.58 14.67 -24.13
N THR A 275 5.59 15.33 -22.98
CA THR A 275 5.25 16.76 -22.84
C THR A 275 6.46 17.67 -22.73
N GLU A 276 7.64 17.14 -22.38
CA GLU A 276 8.87 17.91 -22.35
C GLU A 276 9.39 18.17 -23.78
N PRO A 277 9.89 19.37 -24.09
CA PRO A 277 10.43 19.66 -25.41
C PRO A 277 11.67 18.78 -25.67
N SER A 278 11.59 17.89 -26.65
CA SER A 278 12.75 17.11 -27.07
C SER A 278 13.76 18.01 -27.79
N ASP A 279 14.98 18.12 -27.26
CA ASP A 279 16.12 18.76 -27.95
C ASP A 279 16.54 18.01 -29.23
N ALA A 280 16.04 16.79 -29.45
CA ALA A 280 16.27 16.01 -30.66
C ALA A 280 15.00 16.02 -31.53
N GLY A 281 15.03 16.75 -32.64
CA GLY A 281 13.95 16.88 -33.62
C GLY A 281 13.61 15.60 -34.38
N LEU A 282 13.18 14.56 -33.67
CA LEU A 282 12.52 13.39 -34.23
C LEU A 282 11.00 13.60 -34.24
N PRO A 283 10.29 13.12 -35.27
CA PRO A 283 8.85 13.32 -35.39
C PRO A 283 8.12 12.54 -34.29
N GLY A 284 7.75 13.24 -33.22
CA GLY A 284 7.02 12.70 -32.08
C GLY A 284 5.55 12.40 -32.42
N VAL A 285 5.02 11.42 -31.70
CA VAL A 285 3.61 11.02 -31.61
C VAL A 285 2.69 12.26 -31.63
N PRO A 286 1.56 12.25 -32.38
CA PRO A 286 0.67 13.41 -32.46
C PRO A 286 0.29 13.89 -31.05
N ARG A 287 0.62 15.14 -30.75
CA ARG A 287 0.16 15.82 -29.53
C ARG A 287 -1.36 15.93 -29.62
N SER A 288 -2.10 15.32 -28.69
CA SER A 288 -3.50 15.70 -28.46
C SER A 288 -3.57 17.21 -28.20
N GLU A 289 -4.56 17.88 -28.78
CA GLU A 289 -4.76 19.31 -28.56
C GLU A 289 -5.11 19.53 -27.08
N GLU A 290 -4.65 20.62 -26.47
CA GLU A 290 -4.80 20.88 -25.02
C GLU A 290 -6.26 20.85 -24.52
N GLY A 291 -7.24 21.00 -25.43
CA GLY A 291 -8.67 20.86 -25.14
C GLY A 291 -9.16 19.42 -24.99
N ASP A 292 -8.50 18.45 -25.63
CA ASP A 292 -8.93 17.05 -25.62
C ASP A 292 -8.69 16.39 -24.25
N ASP A 293 -7.51 16.66 -23.65
CA ASP A 293 -7.12 16.04 -22.38
C ASP A 293 -8.07 16.47 -21.23
N LEU A 294 -8.49 17.74 -21.21
CA LEU A 294 -9.45 18.28 -20.25
C LEU A 294 -10.84 17.67 -20.42
N GLU A 295 -11.37 17.64 -21.65
CA GLU A 295 -12.71 17.12 -21.90
C GLU A 295 -12.81 15.62 -21.62
N ILE A 296 -11.78 14.83 -21.98
CA ILE A 296 -11.73 13.40 -21.62
C ILE A 296 -11.72 13.20 -20.10
N LEU A 297 -10.98 14.04 -19.36
CA LEU A 297 -10.96 13.98 -17.90
C LEU A 297 -12.32 14.36 -17.29
N LEU A 298 -12.98 15.40 -17.82
CA LEU A 298 -14.32 15.81 -17.40
C LEU A 298 -15.37 14.74 -17.65
N ASP A 299 -15.36 14.08 -18.81
CA ASP A 299 -16.28 12.99 -19.13
C ASP A 299 -16.11 11.81 -18.17
N ARG A 300 -14.87 11.46 -17.84
CA ARG A 300 -14.56 10.45 -16.82
C ARG A 300 -15.09 10.87 -15.44
N MET A 301 -14.87 12.11 -15.03
CA MET A 301 -15.36 12.62 -13.76
C MET A 301 -16.89 12.65 -13.69
N ARG A 302 -17.58 12.98 -14.79
CA ARG A 302 -19.04 12.92 -14.91
C ARG A 302 -19.54 11.50 -14.65
N ALA A 303 -18.97 10.51 -15.32
CA ALA A 303 -19.34 9.10 -15.13
C ALA A 303 -19.09 8.63 -13.69
N ILE A 304 -18.00 9.07 -13.04
CA ILE A 304 -17.74 8.75 -11.64
C ILE A 304 -18.74 9.44 -10.71
N ARG A 305 -19.03 10.73 -10.94
CA ARG A 305 -20.00 11.52 -10.16
C ARG A 305 -21.37 10.86 -10.17
N GLU A 306 -21.85 10.42 -11.33
CA GLU A 306 -23.15 9.73 -11.44
C GLU A 306 -23.24 8.50 -10.52
N ARG A 307 -22.16 7.72 -10.41
CA ARG A 307 -22.08 6.57 -9.49
C ARG A 307 -21.94 6.94 -8.01
N LEU A 308 -21.52 8.17 -7.71
CA LEU A 308 -21.33 8.67 -6.34
C LEU A 308 -22.52 9.48 -5.82
N ALA A 309 -23.32 10.08 -6.72
CA ALA A 309 -24.36 11.04 -6.39
C ALA A 309 -25.34 10.57 -5.31
N ALA A 310 -25.73 9.30 -5.31
CA ALA A 310 -26.67 8.74 -4.33
C ALA A 310 -26.11 8.63 -2.90
N ARG A 311 -24.78 8.61 -2.75
CA ARG A 311 -24.07 8.32 -1.48
C ARG A 311 -23.17 9.46 -1.02
N MET A 312 -23.01 10.49 -1.83
CA MET A 312 -22.14 11.63 -1.56
C MET A 312 -22.85 12.90 -2.02
N PRO A 313 -23.67 13.55 -1.16
CA PRO A 313 -24.28 14.82 -1.53
C PRO A 313 -23.20 15.90 -1.69
N GLY A 314 -23.45 16.87 -2.57
CA GLY A 314 -22.54 18.00 -2.79
C GLY A 314 -21.32 17.69 -3.68
N VAL A 315 -21.40 16.68 -4.55
CA VAL A 315 -20.41 16.49 -5.61
C VAL A 315 -20.47 17.67 -6.59
N PRO A 316 -19.34 18.25 -7.01
CA PRO A 316 -19.31 19.43 -7.88
C PRO A 316 -19.93 19.18 -9.26
N ASP A 317 -20.45 20.26 -9.85
CA ASP A 317 -21.00 20.24 -11.20
C ASP A 317 -19.91 20.36 -12.28
N ASP A 318 -20.30 20.25 -13.56
CA ASP A 318 -19.35 20.30 -14.69
C ASP A 318 -18.69 21.67 -14.86
N ALA A 319 -19.36 22.75 -14.46
CA ALA A 319 -18.83 24.11 -14.56
C ALA A 319 -17.76 24.34 -13.49
N GLU A 320 -18.03 23.91 -12.25
CA GLU A 320 -17.08 23.93 -11.14
C GLU A 320 -15.84 23.09 -11.45
N LEU A 321 -16.02 21.87 -11.96
CA LEU A 321 -14.92 20.99 -12.35
C LEU A 321 -14.06 21.59 -13.47
N ARG A 322 -14.69 22.13 -14.52
CA ARG A 322 -13.97 22.75 -15.63
C ARG A 322 -13.18 23.97 -15.18
N ALA A 323 -13.79 24.86 -14.39
CA ALA A 323 -13.11 26.02 -13.83
C ALA A 323 -11.89 25.61 -13.00
N HIS A 324 -12.03 24.60 -12.14
CA HIS A 324 -10.96 24.12 -11.29
C HIS A 324 -9.80 23.48 -12.08
N LEU A 325 -10.11 22.58 -13.01
CA LEU A 325 -9.09 21.87 -13.80
C LEU A 325 -8.38 22.78 -14.81
N SER A 326 -9.05 23.82 -15.31
CA SER A 326 -8.45 24.77 -16.27
C SER A 326 -7.27 25.57 -15.69
N ALA A 327 -7.10 25.60 -14.37
CA ALA A 327 -5.97 26.25 -13.70
C ALA A 327 -4.68 25.40 -13.68
N LEU A 328 -4.74 24.14 -14.15
CA LEU A 328 -3.60 23.23 -14.19
C LEU A 328 -2.85 23.36 -15.52
N ALA A 329 -1.55 23.05 -15.50
CA ALA A 329 -0.77 23.01 -16.73
C ALA A 329 -1.28 21.89 -17.67
N PRO A 330 -1.23 22.08 -19.00
CA PRO A 330 -1.65 21.06 -19.97
C PRO A 330 -0.94 19.71 -19.78
N ALA A 331 0.37 19.73 -19.46
CA ALA A 331 1.14 18.53 -19.16
C ALA A 331 0.62 17.78 -17.91
N THR A 332 0.14 18.51 -16.91
CA THR A 332 -0.52 17.93 -15.73
C THR A 332 -1.81 17.26 -16.16
N LEU A 333 -2.68 17.94 -16.92
CA LEU A 333 -3.96 17.38 -17.38
C LEU A 333 -3.76 16.07 -18.16
N ARG A 334 -2.80 16.04 -19.09
CA ARG A 334 -2.43 14.82 -19.81
C ARG A 334 -2.02 13.69 -18.86
N THR A 335 -1.16 13.98 -17.89
CA THR A 335 -0.71 12.98 -16.91
C THR A 335 -1.88 12.42 -16.08
N LEU A 336 -2.81 13.29 -15.65
CA LEU A 336 -4.01 12.85 -14.93
C LEU A 336 -4.91 11.99 -15.83
N GLN A 337 -5.09 12.39 -17.09
CA GLN A 337 -5.85 11.65 -18.09
C GLN A 337 -5.22 10.28 -18.34
N GLU A 338 -3.93 10.20 -18.66
CA GLU A 338 -3.24 8.97 -19.05
C GLU A 338 -3.08 7.99 -17.88
N SER A 339 -2.93 8.49 -16.65
CA SER A 339 -2.85 7.64 -15.45
C SER A 339 -4.13 6.85 -15.17
N GLY A 340 -5.27 7.26 -15.74
CA GLY A 340 -6.56 6.58 -15.60
C GLY A 340 -7.16 6.68 -14.20
N ALA A 341 -8.44 6.33 -14.06
CA ALA A 341 -9.11 6.28 -12.74
C ALA A 341 -8.63 5.12 -11.88
N TRP A 342 -8.87 5.23 -10.58
CA TRP A 342 -8.71 4.11 -9.66
C TRP A 342 -9.79 3.05 -9.89
N ASP A 343 -9.38 1.78 -9.95
CA ASP A 343 -10.32 0.66 -9.99
C ASP A 343 -10.90 0.37 -8.61
N THR A 344 -11.87 1.19 -8.21
CA THR A 344 -12.57 1.06 -6.93
C THR A 344 -13.36 -0.25 -6.76
N LEU A 345 -13.64 -0.99 -7.84
CA LEU A 345 -14.36 -2.26 -7.77
C LEU A 345 -13.42 -3.37 -7.31
N ILE A 346 -12.25 -3.46 -7.93
CA ILE A 346 -11.24 -4.47 -7.57
C ILE A 346 -10.63 -4.19 -6.19
N VAL A 347 -10.38 -2.91 -5.87
CA VAL A 347 -9.75 -2.54 -4.58
C VAL A 347 -10.76 -2.29 -3.45
N GLY A 348 -12.05 -2.39 -3.74
CA GLY A 348 -13.15 -2.15 -2.80
C GLY A 348 -13.42 -3.29 -1.80
N GLY A 349 -14.31 -3.02 -0.84
CA GLY A 349 -14.78 -3.99 0.16
C GLY A 349 -14.00 -4.03 1.48
N GLU A 350 -14.50 -4.87 2.39
CA GLU A 350 -13.91 -5.13 3.71
C GLU A 350 -12.47 -5.67 3.60
N GLU A 351 -11.62 -5.37 4.59
CA GLU A 351 -10.20 -5.76 4.55
C GLU A 351 -10.03 -7.28 4.67
N ALA A 352 -10.46 -7.85 5.79
CA ALA A 352 -10.57 -9.29 6.01
C ALA A 352 -11.42 -9.53 7.27
N ASP A 353 -12.43 -10.39 7.19
CA ASP A 353 -13.17 -10.83 8.38
C ASP A 353 -12.33 -11.88 9.12
N ILE A 354 -11.54 -11.44 10.10
CA ILE A 354 -10.74 -12.35 10.92
C ILE A 354 -11.60 -13.13 11.93
N ASP A 355 -12.86 -12.74 12.16
CA ASP A 355 -13.72 -13.38 13.14
C ASP A 355 -14.10 -14.80 12.72
N ILE A 356 -14.07 -15.11 11.41
CA ILE A 356 -14.32 -16.46 10.87
C ILE A 356 -13.45 -17.54 11.53
N PHE A 357 -12.24 -17.19 11.98
CA PHE A 357 -11.32 -18.15 12.63
C PHE A 357 -11.61 -18.33 14.13
N TYR A 358 -12.42 -17.45 14.71
CA TYR A 358 -12.69 -17.38 16.13
C TYR A 358 -14.17 -17.58 16.49
N GLN A 359 -15.05 -17.83 15.51
CA GLN A 359 -16.41 -18.30 15.78
C GLN A 359 -16.37 -19.64 16.56
N GLN A 360 -17.30 -19.80 17.53
CA GLN A 360 -17.33 -20.97 18.42
C GLN A 360 -17.76 -22.27 17.70
N ASP A 361 -18.39 -22.16 16.53
CA ASP A 361 -19.02 -23.28 15.80
C ASP A 361 -18.31 -23.67 14.49
N ALA A 362 -17.03 -23.33 14.30
CA ALA A 362 -16.30 -23.86 13.15
C ALA A 362 -16.13 -25.39 13.32
N PRO A 363 -16.72 -26.24 12.45
CA PRO A 363 -16.64 -27.68 12.61
C PRO A 363 -15.17 -28.10 12.55
N VAL A 364 -14.66 -28.57 13.69
CA VAL A 364 -13.41 -29.32 13.70
C VAL A 364 -13.67 -30.54 12.84
N PHE A 365 -13.03 -30.63 11.68
CA PHE A 365 -13.03 -31.86 10.90
C PHE A 365 -12.29 -32.90 11.73
N VAL A 366 -13.03 -33.66 12.53
CA VAL A 366 -12.54 -34.86 13.18
C VAL A 366 -12.57 -35.94 12.09
N PRO A 367 -11.42 -36.51 11.68
CA PRO A 367 -11.44 -37.67 10.82
C PRO A 367 -12.31 -38.73 11.50
N ALA A 368 -13.34 -39.20 10.81
CA ALA A 368 -14.15 -40.29 11.32
C ALA A 368 -13.21 -41.45 11.64
N THR A 369 -13.11 -41.83 12.91
CA THR A 369 -12.51 -43.10 13.29
C THR A 369 -13.30 -44.19 12.58
N SER A 370 -12.66 -44.87 11.62
CA SER A 370 -13.21 -46.10 11.06
C SER A 370 -13.59 -47.02 12.22
N PRO A 371 -14.81 -47.60 12.22
CA PRO A 371 -15.17 -48.55 13.26
C PRO A 371 -14.16 -49.71 13.24
N PRO A 372 -13.76 -50.24 14.41
CA PRO A 372 -12.80 -51.34 14.46
C PRO A 372 -13.38 -52.54 13.71
N ASP A 373 -12.60 -53.05 12.75
CA ASP A 373 -12.84 -54.32 12.09
C ASP A 373 -13.16 -55.38 13.15
N GLN A 374 -14.35 -55.98 13.04
CA GLN A 374 -14.72 -57.14 13.84
C GLN A 374 -13.78 -58.29 13.46
N VAL A 375 -12.81 -58.56 14.31
CA VAL A 375 -12.02 -59.78 14.27
C VAL A 375 -12.99 -60.97 14.45
N PRO A 376 -13.07 -61.92 13.51
CA PRO A 376 -13.96 -63.08 13.64
C PRO A 376 -13.54 -63.95 14.84
N ASP A 377 -14.52 -64.40 15.63
CA ASP A 377 -14.32 -65.29 16.78
C ASP A 377 -13.75 -66.65 16.32
N PRO A 378 -12.56 -67.08 16.78
CA PRO A 378 -11.94 -68.33 16.37
C PRO A 378 -12.64 -69.60 16.90
N ARG A 379 -13.82 -69.49 17.52
CA ARG A 379 -14.58 -70.62 18.09
C ARG A 379 -15.74 -71.14 17.24
N THR A 380 -16.02 -70.54 16.08
CA THR A 380 -17.01 -71.08 15.12
C THR A 380 -16.37 -72.04 14.11
N SER A 381 -15.84 -73.16 14.59
CA SER A 381 -15.64 -74.34 13.75
C SER A 381 -16.93 -75.16 13.74
N VAL A 382 -17.82 -74.90 12.78
CA VAL A 382 -18.91 -75.84 12.45
C VAL A 382 -18.40 -76.78 11.34
N LEU A 383 -18.41 -78.06 11.68
CA LEU A 383 -17.98 -79.20 10.87
C LEU A 383 -18.72 -79.29 9.51
N PRO A 384 -18.10 -79.90 8.48
CA PRO A 384 -18.71 -80.12 7.18
C PRO A 384 -19.79 -81.21 7.23
N ASN A 385 -20.94 -80.96 6.61
CA ASN A 385 -21.94 -82.00 6.34
C ASN A 385 -21.40 -83.00 5.31
N PRO A 386 -21.54 -84.32 5.53
CA PRO A 386 -21.28 -85.32 4.50
C PRO A 386 -22.51 -85.49 3.57
N ALA A 387 -22.19 -85.66 2.27
CA ALA A 387 -22.93 -86.26 1.16
C ALA A 387 -24.47 -86.09 1.06
#